data_AF-D6GWQ4-F1
#
_entry.id   AF-D6GWQ4-F1
#
_cell.length_a   1.000
_cell.length_b   1.000
_cell.length_c   1.000
_cell.angle_alpha   90.00
_cell.angle_beta   90.00
_cell.angle_gamma   90.00
#
_symmetry.space_group_name_H-M   'P 1'
#
loop_
_entity.id
_entity.type
_entity.pdbx_description
1 polymer ?
#
loop_
_entity_poly.entity_id
_entity_poly.type
_entity_poly.pdbx_seq_one_letter_code
_entity_poly.pdbx_strand_id
1 'polypeptide(L)'
;MDILVIGRFQPFHNGHLHVIKSVLKKANLFEDNLIKIAIGSIQSSFVKTNPFTFYERKEMISRVLKKNRINNFLIIGLEDKNSNSKWIKELIKKTGKFDICYTNNELVQKILSENKKEVSGIELLDREHLSSTNIRNKIASKRNVEKFLPKETLKVMKKVDGFRRIESIWENGNRRIFTIGHSNRKLNDFIHILQEYNIKRLVDIRSGQKSKNNPQFDSDNLRIKLKDNGIVYLSVKKLGGHRKQNKDSINDFWKNSSFRAFADYIATDEFKAGIDEVKESAKKGRTAIMCAEVLPWRCHRFLVSDFLITKKFSVTHIINHNQTLEHKLNENILFSDKNMYYKK
;
A
#
# COMPACT_ATOMS: atom_id res chain seq x y z
N MET A 1 -26.86 -7.74 21.70
CA MET A 1 -25.73 -8.68 21.73
C MET A 1 -24.59 -8.06 20.94
N ASP A 2 -23.47 -7.76 21.59
CA ASP A 2 -22.29 -7.15 20.96
C ASP A 2 -21.39 -8.25 20.37
N ILE A 3 -21.28 -8.25 19.05
CA ILE A 3 -20.55 -9.29 18.31
C ILE A 3 -19.21 -8.77 17.83
N LEU A 4 -18.17 -9.59 17.99
CA LEU A 4 -16.84 -9.31 17.46
C LEU A 4 -16.44 -10.33 16.38
N VAL A 5 -16.02 -9.85 15.21
CA VAL A 5 -15.41 -10.66 14.14
C VAL A 5 -13.96 -10.21 13.95
N ILE A 6 -13.01 -11.14 14.01
CA ILE A 6 -11.57 -10.83 13.94
C ILE A 6 -10.94 -11.49 12.71
N GLY A 7 -10.14 -10.74 11.96
CA GLY A 7 -9.38 -11.29 10.83
C GLY A 7 -8.36 -10.32 10.25
N ARG A 8 -7.47 -10.83 9.38
CA ARG A 8 -6.55 -9.97 8.62
C ARG A 8 -7.20 -9.39 7.36
N PHE A 9 -8.15 -10.11 6.75
CA PHE A 9 -8.89 -9.69 5.55
C PHE A 9 -7.98 -9.28 4.37
N GLN A 10 -7.09 -10.18 3.92
CA GLN A 10 -6.03 -9.90 2.93
C GLN A 10 -6.20 -10.70 1.61
N PRO A 11 -7.18 -10.38 0.73
CA PRO A 11 -8.23 -9.36 0.87
C PRO A 11 -9.48 -9.88 1.60
N PHE A 12 -10.47 -9.02 1.79
CA PHE A 12 -11.83 -9.43 2.14
C PHE A 12 -12.46 -10.23 0.99
N HIS A 13 -13.21 -11.30 1.27
CA HIS A 13 -13.67 -12.26 0.26
C HIS A 13 -15.03 -12.85 0.62
N ASN A 14 -15.64 -13.63 -0.29
CA ASN A 14 -17.00 -14.16 -0.12
C ASN A 14 -17.14 -15.05 1.11
N GLY A 15 -16.11 -15.85 1.47
CA GLY A 15 -16.09 -16.58 2.74
C GLY A 15 -16.24 -15.70 4.00
N HIS A 16 -15.58 -14.53 4.04
CA HIS A 16 -15.74 -13.58 5.15
C HIS A 16 -17.15 -12.98 5.19
N LEU A 17 -17.72 -12.65 4.03
CA LEU A 17 -19.09 -12.13 3.94
C LEU A 17 -20.11 -13.17 4.41
N HIS A 18 -19.93 -14.43 4.03
CA HIS A 18 -20.75 -15.54 4.49
C HIS A 18 -20.72 -15.65 6.02
N VAL A 19 -19.52 -15.66 6.60
CA VAL A 19 -19.32 -15.66 8.06
C VAL A 19 -20.12 -14.54 8.74
N ILE A 20 -19.99 -13.29 8.27
CA ILE A 20 -20.69 -12.15 8.87
C ILE A 20 -22.22 -12.31 8.76
N LYS A 21 -22.73 -12.75 7.60
CA LYS A 21 -24.17 -12.98 7.40
C LYS A 21 -24.71 -14.11 8.27
N SER A 22 -23.97 -15.20 8.40
CA SER A 22 -24.36 -16.35 9.22
C SER A 22 -24.42 -15.99 10.71
N VAL A 23 -23.48 -15.17 11.18
CA VAL A 23 -23.48 -14.65 12.55
C VAL A 23 -24.68 -13.76 12.83
N LEU A 24 -24.97 -12.82 11.91
CA LEU A 24 -26.15 -11.95 12.02
C LEU A 24 -27.46 -12.76 12.08
N LYS A 25 -27.58 -13.77 11.23
CA LYS A 25 -28.75 -14.67 11.21
C LYS A 25 -28.87 -15.45 12.51
N LYS A 26 -27.78 -16.04 13.03
CA LYS A 26 -27.78 -16.84 14.26
C LYS A 26 -28.18 -16.03 15.49
N ALA A 27 -27.71 -14.79 15.59
CA ALA A 27 -27.99 -13.94 16.73
C ALA A 27 -29.38 -13.25 16.64
N ASN A 28 -30.20 -13.61 15.65
CA ASN A 28 -31.49 -12.98 15.34
C ASN A 28 -31.40 -11.45 15.26
N LEU A 29 -30.23 -10.93 14.84
CA LEU A 29 -29.94 -9.51 14.84
C LEU A 29 -30.37 -8.93 13.50
N PHE A 30 -31.51 -8.26 13.50
CA PHE A 30 -31.92 -7.38 12.43
C PHE A 30 -31.66 -5.92 12.83
N GLU A 31 -31.03 -5.20 11.91
CA GLU A 31 -30.89 -3.74 11.75
C GLU A 31 -30.25 -2.89 12.88
N ASP A 32 -30.37 -3.24 14.17
CA ASP A 32 -29.97 -2.33 15.27
C ASP A 32 -28.77 -2.75 16.12
N ASN A 33 -28.23 -3.97 15.98
CA ASN A 33 -27.11 -4.42 16.81
C ASN A 33 -25.74 -4.12 16.17
N LEU A 34 -24.82 -3.58 16.97
CA LEU A 34 -23.48 -3.19 16.53
C LEU A 34 -22.59 -4.42 16.29
N ILE A 35 -22.11 -4.59 15.06
CA ILE A 35 -21.05 -5.58 14.76
C ILE A 35 -19.68 -4.89 14.82
N LYS A 36 -18.78 -5.43 15.64
CA LYS A 36 -17.39 -4.99 15.71
C LYS A 36 -16.54 -5.86 14.80
N ILE A 37 -15.76 -5.25 13.92
CA ILE A 37 -14.85 -5.94 13.01
C ILE A 37 -13.43 -5.49 13.31
N ALA A 38 -12.65 -6.39 13.89
CA ALA A 38 -11.25 -6.15 14.17
C ALA A 38 -10.36 -6.62 13.03
N ILE A 39 -9.70 -5.66 12.38
CA ILE A 39 -8.69 -5.89 11.35
C ILE A 39 -7.32 -6.02 12.03
N GLY A 40 -6.74 -7.22 12.00
CA GLY A 40 -5.41 -7.51 12.53
C GLY A 40 -4.26 -7.09 11.61
N SER A 41 -3.04 -7.05 12.15
CA SER A 41 -1.80 -6.74 11.43
C SER A 41 -1.87 -5.42 10.65
N ILE A 42 -2.35 -4.34 11.27
CA ILE A 42 -2.54 -3.03 10.60
C ILE A 42 -1.23 -2.38 10.15
N GLN A 43 -0.13 -2.68 10.85
CA GLN A 43 1.21 -2.17 10.58
C GLN A 43 1.88 -2.87 9.38
N SER A 44 1.36 -4.03 8.94
CA SER A 44 1.92 -4.82 7.84
C SER A 44 1.15 -4.55 6.54
N SER A 45 1.89 -4.19 5.49
CA SER A 45 1.36 -3.97 4.13
C SER A 45 2.46 -4.14 3.08
N PHE A 46 2.09 -4.37 1.82
CA PHE A 46 3.01 -4.57 0.68
C PHE A 46 3.96 -5.77 0.81
N VAL A 47 3.52 -6.84 1.48
CA VAL A 47 4.26 -8.11 1.61
C VAL A 47 3.36 -9.30 1.28
N LYS A 48 3.94 -10.49 1.01
CA LYS A 48 3.19 -11.68 0.53
C LYS A 48 1.97 -12.04 1.38
N THR A 49 2.08 -11.94 2.70
CA THR A 49 1.02 -12.28 3.65
C THR A 49 0.02 -11.13 3.88
N ASN A 50 0.44 -9.89 3.63
CA ASN A 50 -0.33 -8.67 3.86
C ASN A 50 -0.10 -7.68 2.71
N PRO A 51 -0.68 -7.90 1.52
CA PRO A 51 -0.50 -6.99 0.39
C PRO A 51 -1.25 -5.66 0.54
N PHE A 52 -2.33 -5.62 1.33
CA PHE A 52 -3.18 -4.44 1.49
C PHE A 52 -2.96 -3.71 2.82
N THR A 53 -3.10 -2.40 2.81
CA THR A 53 -3.02 -1.55 4.01
C THR A 53 -4.25 -1.74 4.90
N PHE A 54 -4.21 -1.20 6.12
CA PHE A 54 -5.40 -1.15 6.98
C PHE A 54 -6.56 -0.38 6.31
N TYR A 55 -6.26 0.77 5.72
CA TYR A 55 -7.28 1.65 5.13
C TYR A 55 -7.92 1.02 3.89
N GLU A 56 -7.14 0.33 3.05
CA GLU A 56 -7.66 -0.40 1.89
C GLU A 56 -8.61 -1.52 2.33
N ARG A 57 -8.23 -2.28 3.36
CA ARG A 57 -9.09 -3.34 3.93
C ARG A 57 -10.34 -2.79 4.59
N LYS A 58 -10.20 -1.69 5.33
CA LYS A 58 -11.32 -0.96 5.92
C LYS A 58 -12.30 -0.51 4.83
N GLU A 59 -11.81 0.04 3.72
CA GLU A 59 -12.63 0.45 2.58
C GLU A 59 -13.34 -0.76 1.93
N MET A 60 -12.63 -1.88 1.70
CA MET A 60 -13.22 -3.12 1.19
C MET A 60 -14.39 -3.59 2.06
N ILE A 61 -14.16 -3.73 3.37
CA ILE A 61 -15.16 -4.21 4.33
C ILE A 61 -16.35 -3.24 4.37
N SER A 62 -16.07 -1.95 4.54
CA SER A 62 -17.12 -0.92 4.69
C SER A 62 -18.05 -0.86 3.48
N ARG A 63 -17.48 -0.90 2.26
CA ARG A 63 -18.29 -0.89 1.03
C ARG A 63 -19.12 -2.16 0.89
N VAL A 64 -18.55 -3.32 1.20
CA VAL A 64 -19.28 -4.60 1.12
C VAL A 64 -20.43 -4.65 2.12
N LEU A 65 -20.21 -4.27 3.37
CA LEU A 65 -21.25 -4.29 4.41
C LEU A 65 -22.39 -3.33 4.08
N LYS A 66 -22.08 -2.07 3.75
CA LYS A 66 -23.09 -1.09 3.31
C LYS A 66 -23.89 -1.58 2.10
N LYS A 67 -23.22 -2.19 1.11
CA LYS A 67 -23.91 -2.76 -0.07
C LYS A 67 -24.87 -3.91 0.28
N ASN A 68 -24.61 -4.60 1.38
CA ASN A 68 -25.47 -5.66 1.92
C ASN A 68 -26.43 -5.15 3.01
N ARG A 69 -26.64 -3.83 3.13
CA ARG A 69 -27.52 -3.20 4.13
C ARG A 69 -27.12 -3.47 5.58
N ILE A 70 -25.86 -3.79 5.83
CA ILE A 70 -25.30 -3.90 7.18
C ILE A 70 -24.67 -2.54 7.49
N ASN A 71 -25.42 -1.69 8.20
CA ASN A 71 -25.04 -0.30 8.45
C ASN A 71 -24.48 -0.06 9.85
N ASN A 72 -24.93 -0.81 10.86
CA ASN A 72 -24.46 -0.68 12.23
C ASN A 72 -23.19 -1.53 12.48
N PHE A 73 -22.02 -0.99 12.11
CA PHE A 73 -20.74 -1.66 12.33
C PHE A 73 -19.63 -0.70 12.75
N LEU A 74 -18.68 -1.22 13.53
CA LEU A 74 -17.47 -0.52 13.94
C LEU A 74 -16.23 -1.30 13.46
N ILE A 75 -15.36 -0.65 12.69
CA ILE A 75 -14.09 -1.24 12.26
C ILE A 75 -12.95 -0.77 13.16
N ILE A 76 -12.23 -1.74 13.71
CA ILE A 76 -11.18 -1.54 14.70
C ILE A 76 -9.86 -2.06 14.12
N GLY A 77 -8.79 -1.28 14.27
CA GLY A 77 -7.45 -1.69 13.85
C GLY A 77 -6.63 -2.26 15.01
N LEU A 78 -6.06 -3.44 14.84
CA LEU A 78 -5.18 -4.10 15.81
C LEU A 78 -3.79 -4.32 15.23
N GLU A 79 -2.78 -3.93 16.01
CA GLU A 79 -1.39 -4.26 15.70
C GLU A 79 -1.04 -5.63 16.24
N ASP A 80 -0.07 -6.30 15.61
CA ASP A 80 0.49 -7.51 16.20
C ASP A 80 1.37 -7.12 17.40
N LYS A 81 1.34 -7.92 18.47
CA LYS A 81 2.12 -7.70 19.70
C LYS A 81 3.04 -8.86 19.99
N ASN A 82 4.10 -8.58 20.77
CA ASN A 82 5.11 -9.57 21.15
C ASN A 82 4.66 -10.55 22.25
N SER A 83 3.43 -10.43 22.75
CA SER A 83 2.86 -11.39 23.70
C SER A 83 1.34 -11.43 23.61
N ASN A 84 0.77 -12.60 23.85
CA ASN A 84 -0.68 -12.83 23.84
C ASN A 84 -1.39 -11.97 24.91
N SER A 85 -0.78 -11.80 26.09
CA SER A 85 -1.34 -10.96 27.16
C SER A 85 -1.45 -9.48 26.76
N LYS A 86 -0.45 -8.93 26.08
CA LYS A 86 -0.53 -7.55 25.56
C LYS A 86 -1.57 -7.45 24.45
N TRP A 87 -1.65 -8.45 23.58
CA TRP A 87 -2.60 -8.50 22.48
C TRP A 87 -4.06 -8.52 22.98
N ILE A 88 -4.42 -9.39 23.93
CA ILE A 88 -5.78 -9.46 24.49
C ILE A 88 -6.14 -8.16 25.23
N LYS A 89 -5.20 -7.56 25.97
CA LYS A 89 -5.42 -6.27 26.65
C LYS A 89 -5.72 -5.16 25.66
N GLU A 90 -4.98 -5.08 24.56
CA GLU A 90 -5.26 -4.11 23.50
C GLU A 90 -6.59 -4.39 22.80
N LEU A 91 -6.88 -5.66 22.50
CA LEU A 91 -8.15 -6.06 21.91
C LEU A 91 -9.30 -5.52 22.75
N ILE A 92 -9.37 -5.91 24.04
CA ILE A 92 -10.43 -5.49 24.96
C ILE A 92 -10.48 -3.96 25.09
N LYS A 93 -9.32 -3.30 25.19
CA LYS A 93 -9.24 -1.83 25.27
C LYS A 93 -9.85 -1.16 24.04
N LYS A 94 -9.60 -1.67 22.84
CA LYS A 94 -10.06 -1.08 21.58
C LYS A 94 -11.48 -1.50 21.18
N THR A 95 -11.90 -2.70 21.52
CA THR A 95 -13.25 -3.21 21.21
C THR A 95 -14.29 -2.82 22.27
N GLY A 96 -13.84 -2.49 23.48
CA GLY A 96 -14.71 -2.42 24.64
C GLY A 96 -15.31 -3.80 24.95
N LYS A 97 -16.48 -3.81 25.58
CA LYS A 97 -17.24 -5.03 25.88
C LYS A 97 -17.73 -5.70 24.58
N PHE A 98 -17.73 -7.01 24.54
CA PHE A 98 -18.43 -7.81 23.52
C PHE A 98 -18.87 -9.10 24.19
N ASP A 99 -20.00 -9.64 23.75
CA ASP A 99 -20.59 -10.84 24.33
C ASP A 99 -19.90 -12.08 23.75
N ILE A 100 -19.76 -12.12 22.42
CA ILE A 100 -19.16 -13.25 21.71
C ILE A 100 -18.16 -12.78 20.64
N CYS A 101 -17.08 -13.53 20.49
CA CYS A 101 -16.15 -13.38 19.38
C CYS A 101 -16.27 -14.55 18.41
N TYR A 102 -16.33 -14.26 17.12
CA TYR A 102 -16.28 -15.25 16.07
C TYR A 102 -14.94 -15.21 15.34
N THR A 103 -14.26 -16.36 15.34
CA THR A 103 -12.98 -16.54 14.65
C THR A 103 -12.70 -18.01 14.44
N ASN A 104 -12.03 -18.34 13.35
CA ASN A 104 -11.52 -19.68 13.07
C ASN A 104 -10.00 -19.76 13.28
N ASN A 105 -9.40 -18.77 13.94
CA ASN A 105 -8.01 -18.81 14.35
C ASN A 105 -7.91 -19.48 15.73
N GLU A 106 -7.34 -20.68 15.78
CA GLU A 106 -7.22 -21.50 17.00
C GLU A 106 -6.47 -20.78 18.12
N LEU A 107 -5.40 -20.03 17.79
CA LEU A 107 -4.67 -19.25 18.78
C LEU A 107 -5.56 -18.16 19.39
N VAL A 108 -6.35 -17.46 18.56
CA VAL A 108 -7.29 -16.44 19.05
C VAL A 108 -8.38 -17.08 19.91
N GLN A 109 -8.91 -18.24 19.51
CA GLN A 109 -9.89 -18.99 20.31
C GLN A 109 -9.31 -19.35 21.68
N LYS A 110 -8.12 -19.94 21.72
CA LYS A 110 -7.42 -20.28 22.97
C LYS A 110 -7.24 -19.07 23.88
N ILE A 111 -6.69 -17.98 23.35
CA ILE A 111 -6.45 -16.76 24.13
C ILE A 111 -7.76 -16.18 24.70
N LEU A 112 -8.85 -16.19 23.93
CA LEU A 112 -10.14 -15.68 24.39
C LEU A 112 -10.74 -16.56 25.49
N SER A 113 -10.75 -17.88 25.29
CA SER A 113 -11.25 -18.84 26.28
C SER A 113 -10.49 -18.76 27.60
N GLU A 114 -9.15 -18.66 27.56
CA GLU A 114 -8.30 -18.47 28.75
C GLU A 114 -8.63 -17.18 29.52
N ASN A 115 -9.16 -16.16 28.82
CA ASN A 115 -9.58 -14.89 29.40
C ASN A 115 -11.10 -14.84 29.67
N LYS A 116 -11.76 -16.00 29.78
CA LYS A 116 -13.20 -16.14 30.07
C LYS A 116 -14.09 -15.34 29.10
N LYS A 117 -13.70 -15.29 27.82
CA LYS A 117 -14.49 -14.69 26.75
C LYS A 117 -15.18 -15.78 25.94
N GLU A 118 -16.44 -15.56 25.61
CA GLU A 118 -17.17 -16.46 24.73
C GLU A 118 -16.59 -16.37 23.32
N VAL A 119 -16.25 -17.52 22.76
CA VAL A 119 -15.71 -17.62 21.40
C VAL A 119 -16.37 -18.78 20.68
N SER A 120 -16.70 -18.56 19.41
CA SER A 120 -17.34 -19.57 18.57
C SER A 120 -16.65 -19.66 17.22
N GLY A 121 -16.41 -20.90 16.78
CA GLY A 121 -16.05 -21.19 15.41
C GLY A 121 -17.24 -20.97 14.48
N ILE A 122 -16.96 -20.73 13.20
CA ILE A 122 -18.01 -20.63 12.18
C ILE A 122 -17.72 -21.61 11.07
N GLU A 123 -18.78 -22.27 10.61
CA GLU A 123 -18.77 -23.04 9.38
C GLU A 123 -18.20 -22.20 8.23
N LEU A 124 -17.12 -22.69 7.64
CA LEU A 124 -16.47 -22.00 6.53
C LEU A 124 -17.02 -22.52 5.22
N LEU A 125 -17.55 -21.62 4.42
CA LEU A 125 -17.88 -21.89 3.03
C LEU A 125 -16.61 -22.20 2.24
N ASP A 126 -16.55 -23.36 1.57
CA ASP A 126 -15.53 -23.74 0.59
C ASP A 126 -14.10 -23.39 1.04
N ARG A 127 -13.60 -24.07 2.09
CA ARG A 127 -12.26 -23.81 2.67
C ARG A 127 -11.13 -23.96 1.64
N GLU A 128 -11.29 -24.82 0.64
CA GLU A 128 -10.28 -25.05 -0.38
C GLU A 128 -10.10 -23.85 -1.31
N HIS A 129 -11.15 -23.08 -1.59
CA HIS A 129 -11.05 -21.95 -2.52
C HIS A 129 -11.23 -20.58 -1.87
N LEU A 130 -12.04 -20.46 -0.82
CA LEU A 130 -12.37 -19.20 -0.15
C LEU A 130 -11.47 -18.92 1.07
N SER A 131 -10.15 -19.00 0.84
CA SER A 131 -9.15 -18.50 1.80
C SER A 131 -8.36 -17.34 1.20
N SER A 132 -8.06 -16.32 2.01
CA SER A 132 -7.21 -15.20 1.59
C SER A 132 -5.88 -15.68 1.00
N THR A 133 -5.28 -16.73 1.55
CA THR A 133 -4.01 -17.29 1.05
C THR A 133 -4.17 -17.87 -0.35
N ASN A 134 -5.20 -18.68 -0.59
CA ASN A 134 -5.41 -19.28 -1.91
C ASN A 134 -5.77 -18.23 -2.96
N ILE A 135 -6.55 -17.21 -2.59
CA ILE A 135 -6.85 -16.07 -3.46
C ILE A 135 -5.56 -15.34 -3.86
N ARG A 136 -4.68 -15.01 -2.91
CA ARG A 136 -3.40 -14.35 -3.22
C ARG A 136 -2.51 -15.21 -4.12
N ASN A 137 -2.40 -16.51 -3.84
CA ASN A 137 -1.63 -17.44 -4.67
C ASN A 137 -2.17 -17.52 -6.09
N LYS A 138 -3.50 -17.58 -6.27
CA LYS A 138 -4.14 -17.58 -7.59
C LYS A 138 -3.86 -16.29 -8.36
N ILE A 139 -3.96 -15.12 -7.70
CA ILE A 139 -3.62 -13.83 -8.31
C ILE A 139 -2.14 -13.81 -8.74
N ALA A 140 -1.23 -14.25 -7.87
CA ALA A 140 0.20 -14.29 -8.18
C ALA A 140 0.51 -15.19 -9.40
N SER A 141 -0.27 -16.26 -9.59
CA SER A 141 -0.21 -17.12 -10.78
C SER A 141 -1.11 -16.65 -11.93
N LYS A 142 -1.54 -15.38 -11.93
CA LYS A 142 -2.38 -14.75 -12.97
C LYS A 142 -3.70 -15.48 -13.26
N ARG A 143 -4.24 -16.22 -12.29
CA ARG A 143 -5.53 -16.91 -12.41
C ARG A 143 -6.67 -15.97 -12.01
N ASN A 144 -7.82 -16.13 -12.68
CA ASN A 144 -9.02 -15.36 -12.34
C ASN A 144 -9.55 -15.73 -10.94
N VAL A 145 -9.78 -14.71 -10.11
CA VAL A 145 -10.32 -14.85 -8.75
C VAL A 145 -11.60 -14.03 -8.52
N GLU A 146 -12.15 -13.37 -9.55
CA GLU A 146 -13.25 -12.43 -9.37
C GLU A 146 -14.48 -13.08 -8.73
N LYS A 147 -14.75 -14.34 -9.05
CA LYS A 147 -15.85 -15.13 -8.44
C LYS A 147 -15.73 -15.35 -6.93
N PHE A 148 -14.52 -15.25 -6.38
CA PHE A 148 -14.26 -15.45 -4.94
C PHE A 148 -14.38 -14.15 -4.13
N LEU A 149 -14.54 -13.01 -4.79
CA LEU A 149 -14.50 -11.69 -4.19
C LEU A 149 -15.84 -10.96 -4.36
N PRO A 150 -16.30 -10.22 -3.33
CA PRO A 150 -17.41 -9.29 -3.50
C PRO A 150 -17.09 -8.23 -4.55
N LYS A 151 -18.10 -7.80 -5.32
CA LYS A 151 -17.95 -6.74 -6.36
C LYS A 151 -17.31 -5.47 -5.80
N GLU A 152 -17.67 -5.06 -4.58
CA GLU A 152 -17.09 -3.86 -3.96
C GLU A 152 -15.61 -4.05 -3.55
N THR A 153 -15.20 -5.26 -3.17
CA THR A 153 -13.79 -5.57 -2.94
C THR A 153 -12.99 -5.49 -4.24
N LEU A 154 -13.55 -6.01 -5.35
CA LEU A 154 -12.92 -5.90 -6.67
C LEU A 154 -12.69 -4.44 -7.08
N LYS A 155 -13.66 -3.55 -6.85
CA LYS A 155 -13.50 -2.11 -7.13
C LYS A 155 -12.34 -1.49 -6.35
N VAL A 156 -12.23 -1.79 -5.06
CA VAL A 156 -11.12 -1.29 -4.24
C VAL A 156 -9.78 -1.86 -4.73
N MET A 157 -9.71 -3.16 -5.01
CA MET A 157 -8.50 -3.78 -5.54
C MET A 157 -8.08 -3.17 -6.88
N LYS A 158 -9.02 -2.88 -7.80
CA LYS A 158 -8.71 -2.19 -9.07
C LYS A 158 -8.22 -0.76 -8.84
N LYS A 159 -8.84 -0.02 -7.92
CA LYS A 159 -8.45 1.37 -7.57
C LYS A 159 -7.02 1.48 -7.02
N VAL A 160 -6.53 0.46 -6.30
CA VAL A 160 -5.19 0.45 -5.70
C VAL A 160 -4.18 -0.39 -6.48
N ASP A 161 -4.54 -0.80 -7.70
CA ASP A 161 -3.74 -1.71 -8.53
C ASP A 161 -3.31 -2.98 -7.78
N GLY A 162 -4.22 -3.48 -6.94
CA GLY A 162 -3.98 -4.54 -5.97
C GLY A 162 -3.63 -5.89 -6.59
N PHE A 163 -4.12 -6.17 -7.80
CA PHE A 163 -3.77 -7.38 -8.55
C PHE A 163 -2.30 -7.34 -8.98
N ARG A 164 -1.89 -6.26 -9.67
CA ARG A 164 -0.50 -6.06 -10.07
C ARG A 164 0.43 -5.96 -8.86
N ARG A 165 -0.04 -5.40 -7.75
CA ARG A 165 0.71 -5.33 -6.50
C ARG A 165 1.03 -6.74 -5.98
N ILE A 166 0.05 -7.63 -5.94
CA ILE A 166 0.27 -9.02 -5.52
C ILE A 166 1.26 -9.72 -6.46
N GLU A 167 1.09 -9.58 -7.77
CA GLU A 167 2.02 -10.15 -8.76
C GLU A 167 3.45 -9.65 -8.52
N SER A 168 3.65 -8.33 -8.41
CA SER A 168 4.98 -7.74 -8.22
C SER A 168 5.65 -8.11 -6.89
N ILE A 169 4.87 -8.39 -5.83
CA ILE A 169 5.37 -8.93 -4.55
C ILE A 169 5.91 -10.35 -4.74
N TRP A 170 5.29 -11.15 -5.60
CA TRP A 170 5.78 -12.51 -5.92
C TRP A 170 6.99 -12.48 -6.85
N GLU A 171 7.00 -11.58 -7.84
CA GLU A 171 8.08 -11.43 -8.83
C GLU A 171 9.39 -10.89 -8.19
N ASN A 172 9.30 -9.83 -7.38
CA ASN A 172 10.47 -9.08 -6.90
C ASN A 172 10.70 -9.17 -5.38
N GLY A 173 9.84 -9.91 -4.67
CA GLY A 173 9.87 -10.00 -3.21
C GLY A 173 9.49 -8.68 -2.51
N ASN A 174 10.11 -8.43 -1.35
CA ASN A 174 9.74 -7.30 -0.49
C ASN A 174 10.57 -6.02 -0.76
N ARG A 175 11.38 -5.99 -1.82
CA ARG A 175 12.20 -4.82 -2.18
C ARG A 175 11.34 -3.78 -2.88
N ARG A 176 10.76 -2.84 -2.13
CA ARG A 176 9.80 -1.86 -2.66
C ARG A 176 10.21 -0.42 -2.39
N ILE A 177 10.11 0.40 -3.43
CA ILE A 177 10.19 1.85 -3.35
C ILE A 177 8.82 2.44 -3.63
N PHE A 178 8.47 3.49 -2.89
CA PHE A 178 7.27 4.27 -3.16
C PHE A 178 7.63 5.53 -3.92
N THR A 179 6.68 6.12 -4.63
CA THR A 179 6.84 7.49 -5.13
C THR A 179 5.61 8.31 -4.83
N ILE A 180 5.75 9.62 -4.67
CA ILE A 180 4.64 10.53 -4.44
C ILE A 180 4.87 11.88 -5.10
N GLY A 181 3.79 12.54 -5.52
CA GLY A 181 3.80 13.90 -6.02
C GLY A 181 3.19 14.84 -5.01
N HIS A 182 3.88 15.93 -4.65
CA HIS A 182 3.32 16.88 -3.68
C HIS A 182 2.23 17.78 -4.29
N SER A 183 2.38 18.17 -5.57
CA SER A 183 1.46 19.08 -6.26
C SER A 183 1.09 20.30 -5.42
N ASN A 184 -0.20 20.65 -5.35
CA ASN A 184 -0.75 21.70 -4.53
C ASN A 184 -1.39 21.18 -3.22
N ARG A 185 -1.00 20.00 -2.73
CA ARG A 185 -1.57 19.42 -1.51
C ARG A 185 -1.32 20.30 -0.30
N LYS A 186 -2.25 20.24 0.66
CA LYS A 186 -2.01 20.73 2.01
C LYS A 186 -0.96 19.86 2.69
N LEU A 187 -0.08 20.46 3.48
CA LEU A 187 1.03 19.74 4.13
C LEU A 187 0.54 18.61 5.05
N ASN A 188 -0.51 18.87 5.84
CA ASN A 188 -1.07 17.85 6.74
C ASN A 188 -1.66 16.65 5.97
N ASP A 189 -2.36 16.89 4.86
CA ASP A 189 -2.86 15.84 3.97
C ASP A 189 -1.70 15.00 3.41
N PHE A 190 -0.64 15.66 2.94
CA PHE A 190 0.55 14.98 2.44
C PHE A 190 1.22 14.10 3.51
N ILE A 191 1.37 14.61 4.74
CA ILE A 191 1.94 13.84 5.86
C ILE A 191 1.04 12.65 6.22
N HIS A 192 -0.28 12.84 6.25
CA HIS A 192 -1.22 11.75 6.51
C HIS A 192 -1.13 10.65 5.44
N ILE A 193 -1.00 11.01 4.17
CA ILE A 193 -0.75 10.03 3.09
C ILE A 193 0.53 9.25 3.38
N LEU A 194 1.64 9.92 3.71
CA LEU A 194 2.89 9.24 4.03
C LEU A 194 2.74 8.26 5.21
N GLN A 195 2.02 8.65 6.26
CA GLN A 195 1.74 7.80 7.42
C GLN A 195 0.84 6.60 7.08
N GLU A 196 -0.20 6.79 6.26
CA GLU A 196 -1.08 5.73 5.77
C GLU A 196 -0.31 4.61 5.07
N TYR A 197 0.67 4.98 4.24
CA TYR A 197 1.57 4.04 3.57
C TYR A 197 2.79 3.66 4.42
N ASN A 198 2.86 4.08 5.68
CA ASN A 198 3.93 3.83 6.65
C ASN A 198 5.33 4.22 6.10
N ILE A 199 5.40 5.31 5.32
CA ILE A 199 6.65 5.85 4.82
C ILE A 199 7.47 6.37 6.00
N LYS A 200 8.72 5.90 6.10
CA LYS A 200 9.67 6.32 7.14
C LYS A 200 10.70 7.31 6.61
N ARG A 201 10.89 7.36 5.30
CA ARG A 201 11.92 8.16 4.65
C ARG A 201 11.38 8.76 3.37
N LEU A 202 11.50 10.08 3.22
CA LEU A 202 11.10 10.81 2.03
C LEU A 202 12.35 11.33 1.32
N VAL A 203 12.59 10.85 0.11
CA VAL A 203 13.69 11.28 -0.77
C VAL A 203 13.16 12.31 -1.75
N ASP A 204 13.51 13.57 -1.54
CA ASP A 204 13.15 14.68 -2.40
C ASP A 204 14.16 14.81 -3.55
N ILE A 205 13.70 14.54 -4.76
CA ILE A 205 14.52 14.59 -5.99
C ILE A 205 14.35 15.91 -6.75
N ARG A 206 13.59 16.88 -6.22
CA ARG A 206 13.40 18.17 -6.89
C ARG A 206 14.73 18.93 -6.93
N SER A 207 15.05 19.52 -8.07
CA SER A 207 16.16 20.46 -8.22
C SER A 207 15.86 21.78 -7.50
N GLY A 208 14.68 22.35 -7.74
CA GLY A 208 14.14 23.50 -7.03
C GLY A 208 13.33 23.04 -5.82
N GLN A 209 13.91 23.15 -4.64
CA GLN A 209 13.28 22.76 -3.37
C GLN A 209 12.65 23.95 -2.63
N LYS A 210 12.57 25.10 -3.30
CA LYS A 210 11.84 26.29 -2.86
C LYS A 210 10.84 26.68 -3.93
N SER A 211 9.59 26.97 -3.55
CA SER A 211 8.53 27.31 -4.49
C SER A 211 7.63 28.40 -3.93
N LYS A 212 7.52 29.54 -4.65
CA LYS A 212 6.56 30.60 -4.29
C LYS A 212 5.10 30.10 -4.30
N ASN A 213 4.78 29.18 -5.21
CA ASN A 213 3.42 28.66 -5.36
C ASN A 213 3.09 27.58 -4.32
N ASN A 214 4.11 26.88 -3.80
CA ASN A 214 3.94 25.79 -2.84
C ASN A 214 4.96 25.89 -1.68
N PRO A 215 4.96 26.99 -0.92
CA PRO A 215 5.95 27.25 0.12
C PRO A 215 5.89 26.24 1.28
N GLN A 216 4.75 25.56 1.46
CA GLN A 216 4.61 24.47 2.43
C GLN A 216 5.51 23.27 2.14
N PHE A 217 6.02 23.15 0.91
CA PHE A 217 6.98 22.11 0.51
C PHE A 217 8.41 22.64 0.36
N ASP A 218 8.72 23.81 0.90
CA ASP A 218 10.11 24.29 0.98
C ASP A 218 10.93 23.36 1.87
N SER A 219 12.15 23.01 1.45
CA SER A 219 12.94 21.93 2.08
C SER A 219 13.13 22.06 3.57
N ASP A 220 13.36 23.29 4.06
CA ASP A 220 13.69 23.55 5.46
C ASP A 220 12.47 23.30 6.36
N ASN A 221 11.33 23.90 6.01
CA ASN A 221 10.06 23.69 6.71
C ASN A 221 9.58 22.23 6.58
N LEU A 222 9.66 21.66 5.38
CA LEU A 222 9.24 20.29 5.13
C LEU A 222 10.07 19.29 5.95
N ARG A 223 11.39 19.49 6.06
CA ARG A 223 12.27 18.66 6.90
C ARG A 223 11.85 18.67 8.36
N ILE A 224 11.55 19.84 8.92
CA ILE A 224 11.09 19.99 10.32
C ILE A 224 9.77 19.25 10.51
N LYS A 225 8.78 19.54 9.66
CA LYS A 225 7.44 18.95 9.78
C LYS A 225 7.42 17.43 9.60
N LEU A 226 8.28 16.90 8.73
CA LEU A 226 8.46 15.45 8.58
C LEU A 226 9.14 14.83 9.80
N LYS A 227 10.16 15.49 10.37
CA LYS A 227 10.85 15.03 11.59
C LYS A 227 9.87 14.92 12.77
N ASP A 228 9.00 15.92 12.96
CA ASP A 228 7.96 15.92 14.01
C ASP A 228 7.00 14.74 13.86
N ASN A 229 6.86 14.20 12.65
CA ASN A 229 6.01 13.05 12.33
C ASN A 229 6.80 11.73 12.19
N GLY A 230 8.08 11.71 12.61
CA GLY A 230 8.94 10.53 12.57
C GLY A 230 9.36 10.09 11.16
N ILE A 231 9.35 11.01 10.19
CA ILE A 231 9.74 10.76 8.80
C ILE A 231 11.07 11.46 8.51
N VAL A 232 12.07 10.70 8.06
CA VAL A 232 13.38 11.25 7.69
C VAL A 232 13.32 11.87 6.30
N TYR A 233 13.71 13.15 6.18
CA TYR A 233 13.82 13.84 4.90
C TYR A 233 15.25 13.80 4.36
N LEU A 234 15.39 13.41 3.09
CA LEU A 234 16.65 13.35 2.34
C LEU A 234 16.51 14.16 1.05
N SER A 235 17.54 14.92 0.70
CA SER A 235 17.61 15.68 -0.55
C SER A 235 18.58 14.99 -1.50
N VAL A 236 18.09 14.51 -2.65
CA VAL A 236 18.88 13.79 -3.66
C VAL A 236 18.73 14.48 -5.00
N LYS A 237 19.34 15.65 -5.12
CA LYS A 237 19.24 16.52 -6.32
C LYS A 237 19.78 15.85 -7.60
N LYS A 238 20.68 14.87 -7.46
CA LYS A 238 21.21 14.05 -8.57
C LYS A 238 20.12 13.36 -9.38
N LEU A 239 18.96 13.09 -8.79
CA LEU A 239 17.84 12.42 -9.47
C LEU A 239 16.81 13.38 -10.05
N GLY A 240 17.07 14.68 -10.09
CA GLY A 240 16.21 15.64 -10.77
C GLY A 240 16.97 16.82 -11.35
N GLY A 241 16.20 17.82 -11.80
CA GLY A 241 16.72 18.96 -12.54
C GLY A 241 16.59 18.84 -14.04
N HIS A 242 16.61 20.00 -14.70
CA HIS A 242 16.59 20.08 -16.14
C HIS A 242 17.92 19.56 -16.70
N ARG A 243 17.84 18.81 -17.79
CA ARG A 243 19.00 18.28 -18.52
C ARG A 243 19.10 18.97 -19.86
N LYS A 244 20.33 19.27 -20.29
CA LYS A 244 20.59 19.84 -21.61
C LYS A 244 20.24 18.79 -22.66
N GLN A 245 19.60 19.22 -23.74
CA GLN A 245 19.26 18.32 -24.83
C GLN A 245 20.54 17.89 -25.56
N ASN A 246 20.60 16.60 -25.92
CA ASN A 246 21.62 16.07 -26.82
C ASN A 246 20.99 15.86 -28.20
N LYS A 247 21.54 16.49 -29.24
CA LYS A 247 21.05 16.33 -30.63
C LYS A 247 21.28 14.91 -31.15
N ASP A 248 22.34 14.26 -30.69
CA ASP A 248 22.73 12.90 -31.06
C ASP A 248 22.22 11.87 -30.03
N SER A 249 21.13 12.21 -29.33
CA SER A 249 20.47 11.33 -28.36
C SER A 249 20.08 10.01 -29.03
N ILE A 250 20.67 8.92 -28.56
CA ILE A 250 20.26 7.57 -28.94
C ILE A 250 18.88 7.19 -28.39
N ASN A 251 18.33 7.94 -27.42
CA ASN A 251 16.96 7.77 -26.97
C ASN A 251 15.99 8.42 -27.97
N ASP A 252 15.24 7.62 -28.73
CA ASP A 252 14.35 8.11 -29.81
C ASP A 252 12.85 7.95 -29.51
N PHE A 253 12.49 7.16 -28.50
CA PHE A 253 11.11 6.96 -28.03
C PHE A 253 10.43 8.26 -27.55
N TRP A 254 11.10 9.03 -26.70
CA TRP A 254 10.49 10.19 -26.03
C TRP A 254 10.30 11.38 -26.97
N LYS A 255 9.06 11.71 -27.34
CA LYS A 255 8.74 12.92 -28.12
C LYS A 255 9.06 14.22 -27.37
N ASN A 256 8.86 14.25 -26.06
CA ASN A 256 9.17 15.40 -25.23
C ASN A 256 10.70 15.53 -25.01
N SER A 257 11.27 16.68 -25.35
CA SER A 257 12.71 16.92 -25.29
C SER A 257 13.29 16.85 -23.88
N SER A 258 12.54 17.25 -22.85
CA SER A 258 12.98 17.16 -21.45
C SER A 258 13.07 15.71 -20.97
N PHE A 259 12.12 14.86 -21.37
CA PHE A 259 12.15 13.42 -21.09
C PHE A 259 13.30 12.73 -21.81
N ARG A 260 13.53 13.09 -23.08
CA ARG A 260 14.66 12.58 -23.86
C ARG A 260 16.01 12.93 -23.23
N ALA A 261 16.21 14.20 -22.89
CA ALA A 261 17.42 14.67 -22.21
C ALA A 261 17.61 13.98 -20.84
N PHE A 262 16.52 13.70 -20.12
CA PHE A 262 16.61 12.94 -18.88
C PHE A 262 16.93 11.46 -19.12
N ALA A 263 16.45 10.86 -20.20
CA ALA A 263 16.80 9.49 -20.58
C ALA A 263 18.30 9.34 -20.89
N ASP A 264 18.92 10.31 -21.58
CA ASP A 264 20.36 10.34 -21.79
C ASP A 264 21.13 10.39 -20.46
N TYR A 265 20.62 11.19 -19.52
CA TYR A 265 21.22 11.37 -18.21
C TYR A 265 21.23 10.08 -17.35
N ILE A 266 20.32 9.14 -17.56
CA ILE A 266 20.23 7.88 -16.78
C ILE A 266 21.50 7.03 -16.88
N ALA A 267 22.23 7.13 -18.00
CA ALA A 267 23.47 6.37 -18.20
C ALA A 267 24.66 6.92 -17.39
N THR A 268 24.56 8.14 -16.85
CA THR A 268 25.67 8.82 -16.14
C THR A 268 25.93 8.23 -14.76
N ASP A 269 27.17 8.38 -14.28
CA ASP A 269 27.57 7.96 -12.94
C ASP A 269 26.92 8.81 -11.84
N GLU A 270 26.63 10.08 -12.13
CA GLU A 270 25.90 10.96 -11.20
C GLU A 270 24.49 10.43 -10.93
N PHE A 271 23.77 10.02 -11.97
CA PHE A 271 22.46 9.39 -11.81
C PHE A 271 22.54 8.09 -11.00
N LYS A 272 23.51 7.23 -11.34
CA LYS A 272 23.74 5.95 -10.64
C LYS A 272 24.04 6.16 -9.15
N ALA A 273 24.87 7.15 -8.81
CA ALA A 273 25.13 7.54 -7.43
C ALA A 273 23.86 8.01 -6.70
N GLY A 274 22.98 8.78 -7.36
CA GLY A 274 21.69 9.16 -6.80
C GLY A 274 20.77 7.96 -6.53
N ILE A 275 20.78 6.96 -7.41
CA ILE A 275 20.03 5.71 -7.20
C ILE A 275 20.59 4.94 -5.98
N ASP A 276 21.90 4.94 -5.77
CA ASP A 276 22.50 4.26 -4.62
C ASP A 276 22.13 4.93 -3.28
N GLU A 277 21.98 6.26 -3.26
CA GLU A 277 21.42 6.97 -2.09
C GLU A 277 19.97 6.53 -1.78
N VAL A 278 19.14 6.32 -2.81
CA VAL A 278 17.78 5.79 -2.66
C VAL A 278 17.80 4.36 -2.11
N LYS A 279 18.68 3.50 -2.64
CA LYS A 279 18.82 2.12 -2.17
C LYS A 279 19.26 2.08 -0.70
N GLU A 280 20.20 2.93 -0.32
CA GLU A 280 20.68 3.01 1.06
C GLU A 280 19.60 3.52 2.01
N SER A 281 18.79 4.49 1.56
CA SER A 281 17.57 4.88 2.29
C SER A 281 16.62 3.69 2.47
N ALA A 282 16.37 2.92 1.42
CA ALA A 282 15.43 1.79 1.46
C ALA A 282 15.84 0.68 2.43
N LYS A 283 17.14 0.46 2.67
CA LYS A 283 17.64 -0.46 3.69
C LYS A 283 17.28 -0.01 5.12
N LYS A 284 17.21 1.31 5.34
CA LYS A 284 16.94 1.93 6.65
C LYS A 284 15.46 2.12 6.96
N GLY A 285 14.58 1.87 5.99
CA GLY A 285 13.14 1.97 6.18
C GLY A 285 12.37 2.23 4.89
N ARG A 286 11.04 2.06 4.97
CA ARG A 286 10.14 2.26 3.82
C ARG A 286 10.32 3.66 3.24
N THR A 287 10.80 3.71 2.00
CA THR A 287 11.26 4.95 1.35
C THR A 287 10.30 5.36 0.23
N ALA A 288 9.92 6.63 0.20
CA ALA A 288 9.19 7.26 -0.91
C ALA A 288 10.05 8.31 -1.61
N ILE A 289 10.07 8.30 -2.94
CA ILE A 289 10.67 9.34 -3.79
C ILE A 289 9.61 10.41 -4.09
N MET A 290 9.93 11.67 -3.82
CA MET A 290 9.03 12.80 -4.02
C MET A 290 9.45 13.70 -5.18
N CYS A 291 8.49 14.10 -6.00
CA CYS A 291 8.61 15.24 -6.94
C CYS A 291 7.38 16.17 -6.86
N ALA A 292 7.31 17.18 -7.73
CA ALA A 292 6.21 18.14 -7.76
C ALA A 292 4.93 17.62 -8.45
N GLU A 293 5.05 16.82 -9.50
CA GLU A 293 3.92 16.37 -10.32
C GLU A 293 3.14 15.22 -9.66
N VAL A 294 1.79 15.23 -9.72
CA VAL A 294 0.95 14.14 -9.19
C VAL A 294 1.08 12.88 -10.03
N LEU A 295 1.08 13.03 -11.36
CA LEU A 295 1.00 11.89 -12.28
C LEU A 295 2.41 11.40 -12.65
N PRO A 296 2.79 10.16 -12.30
CA PRO A 296 4.16 9.70 -12.47
C PRO A 296 4.62 9.79 -13.94
N TRP A 297 3.79 9.37 -14.90
CA TRP A 297 4.08 9.41 -16.34
C TRP A 297 4.27 10.82 -16.93
N ARG A 298 4.01 11.89 -16.16
CA ARG A 298 4.23 13.28 -16.56
C ARG A 298 5.50 13.89 -15.96
N CYS A 299 6.31 13.11 -15.24
CA CYS A 299 7.56 13.61 -14.67
C CYS A 299 8.73 12.60 -14.73
N HIS A 300 9.94 13.12 -14.50
CA HIS A 300 11.20 12.36 -14.49
C HIS A 300 11.21 11.20 -13.48
N ARG A 301 10.37 11.23 -12.43
CA ARG A 301 10.29 10.11 -11.48
C ARG A 301 9.83 8.82 -12.15
N PHE A 302 9.15 8.89 -13.30
CA PHE A 302 8.81 7.70 -14.09
C PHE A 302 10.07 6.98 -14.56
N LEU A 303 11.04 7.71 -15.10
CA LEU A 303 12.31 7.16 -15.61
C LEU A 303 13.21 6.69 -14.47
N VAL A 304 13.18 7.39 -13.32
CA VAL A 304 13.80 6.89 -12.08
C VAL A 304 13.17 5.55 -11.66
N SER A 305 11.86 5.41 -11.80
CA SER A 305 11.13 4.19 -11.46
C SER A 305 11.46 3.04 -12.42
N ASP A 306 11.53 3.30 -13.73
CA ASP A 306 11.98 2.34 -14.73
C ASP A 306 13.34 1.76 -14.32
N PHE A 307 14.31 2.63 -14.04
CA PHE A 307 15.65 2.20 -13.63
C PHE A 307 15.62 1.36 -12.34
N LEU A 308 14.81 1.74 -11.34
CA LEU A 308 14.68 0.97 -10.10
C LEU A 308 14.12 -0.45 -10.35
N ILE A 309 13.16 -0.61 -11.25
CA ILE A 309 12.65 -1.94 -11.65
C ILE A 309 13.80 -2.79 -12.22
N THR A 310 14.66 -2.21 -13.07
CA THR A 310 15.84 -2.94 -13.61
C THR A 310 16.80 -3.42 -12.51
N LYS A 311 16.78 -2.77 -11.33
CA LYS A 311 17.56 -3.15 -10.15
C LYS A 311 16.79 -4.05 -9.17
N LYS A 312 15.76 -4.74 -9.66
CA LYS A 312 14.94 -5.72 -8.92
C LYS A 312 14.19 -5.11 -7.73
N PHE A 313 13.83 -3.83 -7.81
CA PHE A 313 12.81 -3.26 -6.93
C PHE A 313 11.44 -3.38 -7.59
N SER A 314 10.39 -3.44 -6.80
CA SER A 314 9.05 -3.02 -7.22
C SER A 314 8.86 -1.54 -6.87
N VAL A 315 8.15 -0.80 -7.71
CA VAL A 315 7.83 0.60 -7.46
C VAL A 315 6.32 0.80 -7.37
N THR A 316 5.84 1.38 -6.27
CA THR A 316 4.43 1.77 -6.11
C THR A 316 4.32 3.29 -6.13
N HIS A 317 3.52 3.82 -7.07
CA HIS A 317 3.16 5.23 -7.09
C HIS A 317 1.96 5.47 -6.15
N ILE A 318 2.17 6.27 -5.12
CA ILE A 318 1.11 6.79 -4.27
C ILE A 318 0.46 7.95 -5.02
N ILE A 319 -0.80 7.77 -5.42
CA ILE A 319 -1.57 8.79 -6.15
C ILE A 319 -2.37 9.62 -5.17
N ASN A 320 -3.07 8.98 -4.22
CA ASN A 320 -3.87 9.61 -3.17
C ASN A 320 -4.02 8.65 -1.96
N HIS A 321 -4.79 9.07 -0.95
CA HIS A 321 -5.39 8.18 0.04
C HIS A 321 -6.11 6.99 -0.63
N ASN A 322 -5.80 5.77 -0.19
CA ASN A 322 -6.36 4.53 -0.73
C ASN A 322 -6.38 4.46 -2.26
N GLN A 323 -5.33 4.97 -2.91
CA GLN A 323 -5.17 4.94 -4.37
C GLN A 323 -3.69 4.90 -4.72
N THR A 324 -3.30 3.80 -5.34
CA THR A 324 -1.93 3.58 -5.81
C THR A 324 -1.94 2.98 -7.19
N LEU A 325 -0.82 3.10 -7.88
CA LEU A 325 -0.54 2.44 -9.14
C LEU A 325 0.81 1.73 -9.03
N GLU A 326 0.88 0.47 -9.47
CA GLU A 326 2.17 -0.21 -9.56
C GLU A 326 2.86 0.21 -10.85
N HIS A 327 4.16 0.53 -10.73
CA HIS A 327 4.94 0.88 -11.89
C HIS A 327 5.12 -0.34 -12.80
N LYS A 328 4.88 -0.14 -14.09
CA LYS A 328 5.19 -1.10 -15.14
C LYS A 328 6.37 -0.55 -15.90
N LEU A 329 7.39 -1.39 -16.09
CA LEU A 329 8.55 -1.06 -16.91
C LEU A 329 8.07 -0.63 -18.29
N ASN A 330 8.61 0.46 -18.80
CA ASN A 330 8.35 0.87 -20.17
C ASN A 330 8.80 -0.22 -21.15
N GLU A 331 7.89 -0.66 -22.03
CA GLU A 331 8.14 -1.73 -23.01
C GLU A 331 9.20 -1.38 -24.05
N ASN A 332 9.47 -0.08 -24.22
CA ASN A 332 10.42 0.47 -25.18
C ASN A 332 11.86 0.52 -24.63
N ILE A 333 12.11 -0.11 -23.49
CA ILE A 333 13.45 -0.15 -22.88
C ILE A 333 14.30 -1.24 -23.53
N LEU A 334 15.47 -0.84 -24.03
CA LEU A 334 16.54 -1.74 -24.44
C LEU A 334 17.72 -1.65 -23.48
N PHE A 335 18.41 -2.79 -23.31
CA PHE A 335 19.62 -2.90 -22.51
C PHE A 335 20.82 -3.11 -23.43
N SER A 336 21.82 -2.23 -23.32
CA SER A 336 23.14 -2.40 -23.93
C SER A 336 24.21 -1.94 -22.95
N ASP A 337 25.32 -2.69 -22.85
CA ASP A 337 26.51 -2.30 -22.07
C ASP A 337 26.22 -1.83 -20.63
N LYS A 338 25.31 -2.54 -19.94
CA LYS A 338 24.84 -2.25 -18.56
C LYS A 338 24.04 -0.94 -18.41
N ASN A 339 23.72 -0.27 -19.52
CA ASN A 339 22.90 0.93 -19.57
C ASN A 339 21.50 0.62 -20.13
N MET A 340 20.58 1.55 -19.88
CA MET A 340 19.17 1.47 -20.22
C MET A 340 18.84 2.60 -21.19
N TYR A 341 18.22 2.26 -22.32
CA TYR A 341 17.87 3.20 -23.39
C TYR A 341 16.41 3.03 -23.80
N TYR A 342 15.80 4.06 -24.35
CA TYR A 342 14.41 4.04 -24.83
C TYR A 342 14.35 4.14 -26.36
N LYS A 343 13.86 3.08 -27.01
CA LYS A 343 13.80 2.91 -28.47
C LYS A 343 12.38 2.72 -28.99
N LYS A 344 12.06 3.32 -30.13
CA LYS A 344 10.76 3.15 -30.81
C LYS A 344 10.55 1.78 -31.44
#